data_AF-A0AB32VKS7-F1
#
_entry.id   AF-A0AB32VKS7-F1
#
_cell.length_a   1.000
_cell.length_b   1.000
_cell.length_c   1.000
_cell.angle_alpha   90.00
_cell.angle_beta   90.00
_cell.angle_gamma   90.00
#
_symmetry.space_group_name_H-M   'P 1'
#
loop_
_entity.id
_entity.type
_entity.pdbx_description
1 polymer ?
#
loop_
_entity_poly.entity_id
_entity_poly.type
_entity_poly.pdbx_seq_one_letter_code
_entity_poly.pdbx_strand_id
1 'polypeptide(L)'
;MTISQFKGRLPCRITERNFGRGESKNAMKARWSCSFLLAYRRRRLSFNNAIKCCGSTGDQHTSDHISLSSSSIRKRSDSNDASVVTDGILDSTRTPLTSQSSLQSVQTELIMLALPAIVGQAIEPLAQLMETAFIGRLGAYQLASAAVSITIFNIISKVFNIPLLSVATSFVAEDISETRKEFASDESAERQFLPSVSTALLLALAIGIFEASAMYMGSAVFVNIMGLSSASPMYIPAQKFLSVRAIGAPAVVVSLAIQGIFRGFKDTKTPVLCLGLGNLSAIFLFPILMYSYGLGVTGAAISTVLSQYIVAILMIWHLNKRTVLLLPGIKNLQFGGYLKSGGFLLGRTLVSVMTITLSTSMAARLGPLALAAHQICLQVWLSVSLLFDAQAASGQALIASSLAKGDYARVKEITYCTLKTGLFTGISLAVILGASFGSLATLFTRDKEVLRIIRSVLLLVSSSLPITALAYTFDGLHYGISDFSYAAFSMMVVGAVSSAFLLFASSVMGLSGVWTGLALFMGLRTGAGLLRISSKNGPWFFLQERH
;
A
#
# COMPACT_ATOMS: atom_id res chain seq x y z
N MET A 1 -52.18 25.24 37.04
CA MET A 1 -53.39 24.55 37.50
C MET A 1 -53.93 23.74 36.34
N THR A 2 -54.18 22.43 36.33
CA THR A 2 -54.10 21.33 37.30
C THR A 2 -54.41 20.08 36.45
N ILE A 3 -53.54 19.04 36.46
CA ILE A 3 -53.84 17.57 36.52
C ILE A 3 -54.75 16.97 35.40
N SER A 4 -54.59 15.77 34.81
CA SER A 4 -54.14 14.43 35.26
C SER A 4 -53.89 13.51 34.05
N GLN A 5 -53.06 12.49 34.27
CA GLN A 5 -52.91 11.26 33.48
C GLN A 5 -54.14 10.33 33.52
N PHE A 6 -54.24 9.40 32.56
CA PHE A 6 -54.41 7.92 32.71
C PHE A 6 -54.51 7.28 31.29
N LYS A 7 -53.54 6.50 30.79
CA LYS A 7 -53.30 5.03 30.93
C LYS A 7 -54.38 4.14 30.26
N GLY A 8 -54.03 3.35 29.24
CA GLY A 8 -54.88 2.23 28.77
C GLY A 8 -54.48 1.63 27.42
N ARG A 9 -54.34 0.30 27.35
CA ARG A 9 -53.76 -0.53 26.26
C ARG A 9 -54.70 -0.79 25.06
N LEU A 10 -54.08 -1.01 23.89
CA LEU A 10 -54.39 -1.94 22.75
C LEU A 10 -55.54 -2.98 22.96
N PRO A 11 -56.28 -3.44 21.91
CA PRO A 11 -55.71 -4.39 20.91
C PRO A 11 -56.40 -4.55 19.51
N CYS A 12 -55.83 -5.47 18.69
CA CYS A 12 -56.36 -6.26 17.55
C CYS A 12 -56.73 -5.55 16.22
N ARG A 13 -56.03 -5.77 15.08
CA ARG A 13 -55.90 -6.96 14.17
C ARG A 13 -57.14 -7.16 13.29
N ILE A 14 -56.98 -7.10 11.94
CA ILE A 14 -57.49 -8.04 10.89
C ILE A 14 -57.32 -7.47 9.44
N THR A 15 -56.53 -8.22 8.65
CA THR A 15 -56.47 -8.57 7.19
C THR A 15 -56.86 -7.65 5.99
N GLU A 16 -55.91 -7.65 5.03
CA GLU A 16 -55.97 -7.82 3.55
C GLU A 16 -57.23 -7.47 2.70
N ARG A 17 -57.08 -6.57 1.70
CA ARG A 17 -56.88 -6.91 0.25
C ARG A 17 -56.98 -5.68 -0.69
N ASN A 18 -56.03 -5.61 -1.63
CA ASN A 18 -56.05 -5.13 -3.03
C ASN A 18 -56.75 -3.81 -3.42
N PHE A 19 -55.97 -2.83 -3.94
CA PHE A 19 -56.18 -2.23 -5.26
C PHE A 19 -54.95 -1.42 -5.74
N GLY A 20 -54.58 -1.59 -7.01
CA GLY A 20 -54.20 -0.48 -7.91
C GLY A 20 -52.78 0.08 -7.92
N ARG A 21 -52.05 -0.18 -9.01
CA ARG A 21 -50.84 0.51 -9.47
C ARG A 21 -51.09 2.01 -9.72
N GLY A 22 -50.14 2.85 -9.32
CA GLY A 22 -49.96 4.19 -9.89
C GLY A 22 -49.14 5.10 -8.97
N GLU A 23 -48.01 5.61 -9.47
CA GLU A 23 -47.24 6.73 -8.90
C GLU A 23 -46.46 6.54 -7.58
N SER A 24 -45.22 6.05 -7.69
CA SER A 24 -44.18 6.43 -6.73
C SER A 24 -42.76 6.34 -7.32
N LYS A 25 -42.36 7.40 -8.04
CA LYS A 25 -40.94 7.67 -8.36
C LYS A 25 -40.39 8.96 -7.73
N ASN A 26 -41.24 9.79 -7.11
CA ASN A 26 -40.81 11.05 -6.49
C ASN A 26 -40.69 11.01 -4.95
N ALA A 27 -41.28 10.03 -4.27
CA ALA A 27 -41.16 9.91 -2.80
C ALA A 27 -39.83 9.29 -2.33
N MET A 28 -39.13 8.53 -3.20
CA MET A 28 -37.84 7.91 -2.86
C MET A 28 -36.66 8.89 -2.93
N LYS A 29 -36.70 9.89 -3.83
CA LYS A 29 -35.62 10.90 -3.94
C LYS A 29 -35.57 11.85 -2.74
N ALA A 30 -36.71 12.21 -2.16
CA ALA A 30 -36.77 13.09 -0.98
C ALA A 30 -36.25 12.41 0.30
N ARG A 31 -36.44 11.09 0.43
CA ARG A 31 -36.01 10.32 1.62
C ARG A 31 -34.49 10.10 1.66
N TRP A 32 -33.82 10.06 0.50
CA TRP A 32 -32.36 9.96 0.39
C TRP A 32 -31.66 11.29 0.70
N SER A 33 -32.15 12.42 0.19
CA SER A 33 -31.55 13.73 0.48
C SER A 33 -31.67 14.13 1.96
N CYS A 34 -32.79 13.81 2.61
CA CYS A 34 -33.00 14.13 4.03
C CYS A 34 -32.14 13.25 4.96
N SER A 35 -31.94 11.97 4.60
CA SER A 35 -31.03 11.05 5.32
C SER A 35 -29.56 11.47 5.17
N PHE A 36 -29.18 12.05 4.02
CA PHE A 36 -27.83 12.56 3.78
C PHE A 36 -27.52 13.81 4.59
N LEU A 37 -28.47 14.75 4.68
CA LEU A 37 -28.33 15.96 5.49
C LEU A 37 -28.29 15.65 7.00
N LEU A 38 -29.08 14.68 7.46
CA LEU A 38 -29.05 14.22 8.86
C LEU A 38 -27.76 13.47 9.20
N ALA A 39 -27.22 12.64 8.29
CA ALA A 39 -25.94 11.96 8.48
C ALA A 39 -24.75 12.95 8.46
N TYR A 40 -24.80 13.99 7.63
CA TYR A 40 -23.79 15.04 7.57
C TYR A 40 -23.81 15.91 8.84
N ARG A 41 -24.99 16.29 9.32
CA ARG A 41 -25.14 17.09 10.57
C ARG A 41 -24.70 16.29 11.80
N ARG A 42 -24.96 14.97 11.84
CA ARG A 42 -24.53 14.07 12.93
C ARG A 42 -22.99 13.86 12.94
N ARG A 43 -22.32 13.88 11.78
CA ARG A 43 -20.84 13.88 11.70
C ARG A 43 -20.20 15.17 12.19
N ARG A 44 -20.77 16.35 11.88
CA ARG A 44 -20.25 17.64 12.35
C ARG A 44 -20.33 17.78 13.88
N LEU A 45 -21.40 17.24 14.49
CA LEU A 45 -21.57 17.19 15.95
C LEU A 45 -20.62 16.19 16.64
N SER A 46 -20.37 15.03 16.03
CA SER A 46 -19.41 14.06 16.56
C SER A 46 -17.96 14.57 16.50
N PHE A 47 -17.62 15.38 15.49
CA PHE A 47 -16.30 15.99 15.35
C PHE A 47 -16.07 17.10 16.38
N ASN A 48 -17.08 17.95 16.63
CA ASN A 48 -16.99 18.98 17.67
C ASN A 48 -16.93 18.41 19.11
N ASN A 49 -17.62 17.30 19.39
CA ASN A 49 -17.55 16.67 20.71
C ASN A 49 -16.23 15.90 20.93
N ALA A 50 -15.63 15.32 19.89
CA ALA A 50 -14.31 14.70 20.00
C ALA A 50 -13.19 15.72 20.28
N ILE A 51 -13.32 16.94 19.74
CA ILE A 51 -12.40 18.05 20.02
C ILE A 51 -12.60 18.59 21.44
N LYS A 52 -13.83 18.60 21.97
CA LYS A 52 -14.12 19.07 23.33
C LYS A 52 -13.70 18.09 24.44
N CYS A 53 -13.65 16.78 24.16
CA CYS A 53 -13.23 15.78 25.15
C CYS A 53 -11.71 15.54 25.21
N CYS A 54 -10.91 16.10 24.30
CA CYS A 54 -9.44 16.04 24.33
C CYS A 54 -8.78 17.33 24.82
N GLY A 55 -9.55 18.29 25.33
CA GLY A 55 -9.03 19.53 25.90
C GLY A 55 -9.93 20.04 27.03
N SER A 56 -9.82 19.43 28.22
CA SER A 56 -10.22 20.06 29.49
C SER A 56 -9.77 19.21 30.70
N THR A 57 -8.55 19.44 31.17
CA THR A 57 -8.09 19.22 32.56
C THR A 57 -7.02 20.28 32.82
N GLY A 58 -7.13 21.21 33.75
CA GLY A 58 -8.19 21.57 34.66
C GLY A 58 -7.86 22.96 35.21
N ASP A 59 -8.86 23.64 35.76
CA ASP A 59 -8.69 24.68 36.78
C ASP A 59 -10.08 25.07 37.27
N GLN A 60 -10.41 24.69 38.50
CA GLN A 60 -11.39 25.41 39.30
C GLN A 60 -11.22 25.07 40.78
N HIS A 61 -10.62 26.04 41.47
CA HIS A 61 -10.81 26.34 42.88
C HIS A 61 -12.27 26.20 43.31
N THR A 62 -12.51 25.47 44.39
CA THR A 62 -13.47 25.87 45.44
C THR A 62 -13.02 25.25 46.76
N SER A 63 -12.71 26.13 47.70
CA SER A 63 -12.52 25.84 49.11
C SER A 63 -13.79 25.26 49.72
N ASP A 64 -13.66 24.29 50.61
CA ASP A 64 -14.47 24.24 51.82
C ASP A 64 -13.73 23.52 52.95
N HIS A 65 -13.92 24.10 54.13
CA HIS A 65 -13.26 23.82 55.40
C HIS A 65 -13.60 22.44 55.99
N ILE A 66 -12.68 21.83 56.75
CA ILE A 66 -12.80 21.49 58.20
C ILE A 66 -11.84 20.36 58.61
N SER A 67 -11.02 20.71 59.60
CA SER A 67 -10.38 19.90 60.66
C SER A 67 -9.71 18.56 60.33
N LEU A 68 -8.42 18.45 60.68
CA LEU A 68 -8.03 17.51 61.74
C LEU A 68 -6.67 17.85 62.36
N SER A 69 -6.73 17.77 63.68
CA SER A 69 -5.79 18.08 64.75
C SER A 69 -4.39 17.44 64.64
N SER A 70 -3.41 18.23 65.11
CA SER A 70 -2.33 17.89 66.05
C SER A 70 -1.55 16.58 65.86
N SER A 71 -0.23 16.69 65.78
CA SER A 71 0.66 16.59 66.96
C SER A 71 2.02 15.99 66.61
N SER A 72 3.08 16.61 67.16
CA SER A 72 4.34 15.98 67.60
C SER A 72 5.27 15.45 66.47
N ILE A 73 6.58 15.66 66.45
CA ILE A 73 7.59 15.50 67.49
C ILE A 73 8.83 16.37 67.19
N ARG A 74 9.50 16.72 68.28
CA ARG A 74 10.66 17.57 68.55
C ARG A 74 12.03 17.13 67.99
N LYS A 75 12.89 18.16 67.89
CA LYS A 75 14.34 18.25 68.26
C LYS A 75 15.33 17.56 67.29
N ARG A 76 16.55 18.05 67.04
CA ARG A 76 17.38 19.21 67.46
C ARG A 76 18.76 18.97 66.80
N SER A 77 19.40 19.97 66.18
CA SER A 77 20.82 20.28 66.41
C SER A 77 21.25 21.49 65.58
N ASP A 78 21.93 22.40 66.28
CA ASP A 78 22.39 23.72 65.89
C ASP A 78 23.63 23.69 64.98
N SER A 79 23.80 24.70 64.12
CA SER A 79 25.00 25.56 64.09
C SER A 79 24.85 26.73 63.10
N ASN A 80 24.84 27.93 63.69
CA ASN A 80 25.24 29.27 63.24
C ASN A 80 25.74 29.47 61.80
N ASP A 81 25.13 30.42 61.08
CA ASP A 81 25.68 31.80 61.03
C ASP A 81 24.63 32.79 60.51
N ALA A 82 24.59 33.96 61.15
CA ALA A 82 23.72 35.07 60.83
C ALA A 82 24.54 36.24 60.29
N SER A 83 24.11 36.86 59.19
CA SER A 83 24.06 38.33 59.09
C SER A 83 23.39 38.84 57.80
N VAL A 84 22.31 39.60 58.04
CA VAL A 84 21.94 40.87 57.41
C VAL A 84 21.15 40.88 56.09
N VAL A 85 19.85 41.05 56.33
CA VAL A 85 18.72 41.67 55.60
C VAL A 85 19.07 42.90 54.74
N THR A 86 18.56 42.98 53.50
CA THR A 86 17.56 44.00 53.06
C THR A 86 16.99 43.71 51.67
N ASP A 87 15.76 44.19 51.48
CA ASP A 87 14.71 43.76 50.56
C ASP A 87 14.91 44.01 49.05
N GLY A 88 14.23 43.18 48.25
CA GLY A 88 13.35 43.71 47.21
C GLY A 88 13.59 43.31 45.76
N ILE A 89 12.55 42.67 45.19
CA ILE A 89 12.07 42.74 43.80
C ILE A 89 12.59 41.67 42.80
N LEU A 90 11.64 40.81 42.41
CA LEU A 90 11.41 40.19 41.10
C LEU A 90 12.53 40.35 40.05
N ASP A 91 13.09 39.25 39.55
CA ASP A 91 12.52 38.51 38.42
C ASP A 91 13.37 37.25 38.15
N SER A 92 12.71 36.11 38.03
CA SER A 92 13.38 34.86 37.68
C SER A 92 13.81 34.94 36.23
N THR A 93 15.12 35.05 36.02
CA THR A 93 15.75 34.98 34.70
C THR A 93 15.42 33.63 34.05
N ARG A 94 14.27 33.55 33.39
CA ARG A 94 13.97 32.51 32.40
C ARG A 94 14.98 32.69 31.26
N THR A 95 16.07 31.95 31.32
CA THR A 95 16.86 31.63 30.13
C THR A 95 15.89 31.12 29.06
N PRO A 96 15.77 31.80 27.91
CA PRO A 96 14.96 31.27 26.84
C PRO A 96 15.68 30.02 26.32
N LEU A 97 15.10 28.85 26.59
CA LEU A 97 15.34 27.65 25.80
C LEU A 97 14.81 27.95 24.40
N THR A 98 15.59 28.69 23.62
CA THR A 98 15.34 28.92 22.20
C THR A 98 15.26 27.56 21.53
N SER A 99 14.08 27.30 21.00
CA SER A 99 13.74 26.18 20.14
C SER A 99 14.76 26.00 19.01
N GLN A 100 15.71 25.09 19.17
CA GLN A 100 16.60 24.64 18.10
C GLN A 100 15.96 23.56 17.19
N SER A 101 14.63 23.37 17.25
CA SER A 101 13.89 22.46 16.36
C SER A 101 13.34 23.14 15.09
N SER A 102 13.66 24.42 14.85
CA SER A 102 13.24 25.14 13.64
C SER A 102 14.36 25.14 12.59
N LEU A 103 13.97 24.82 11.35
CA LEU A 103 14.72 24.96 10.08
C LEU A 103 15.55 23.77 9.57
N GLN A 104 15.11 22.51 9.75
CA GLN A 104 15.32 21.59 8.63
C GLN A 104 14.38 22.00 7.50
N SER A 105 14.96 22.29 6.33
CA SER A 105 14.16 22.56 5.13
C SER A 105 13.31 21.33 4.83
N VAL A 106 12.05 21.50 4.40
CA VAL A 106 11.18 20.38 3.99
C VAL A 106 11.90 19.43 3.03
N GLN A 107 12.73 19.99 2.15
CA GLN A 107 13.52 19.24 1.18
C GLN A 107 14.49 18.27 1.86
N THR A 108 15.20 18.73 2.89
CA THR A 108 16.15 17.90 3.64
C THR A 108 15.44 16.74 4.35
N GLU A 109 14.30 17.02 5.01
CA GLU A 109 13.50 15.98 5.66
C GLU A 109 12.99 14.94 4.65
N LEU A 110 12.49 15.41 3.49
CA LEU A 110 11.98 14.56 2.43
C LEU A 110 13.07 13.65 1.86
N ILE A 111 14.29 14.16 1.65
CA ILE A 111 15.44 13.37 1.17
C ILE A 111 15.89 12.35 2.21
N MET A 112 15.98 12.76 3.48
CA MET A 112 16.39 11.89 4.59
C MET A 112 15.43 10.70 4.80
N LEU A 113 14.14 10.88 4.51
CA LEU A 113 13.15 9.81 4.56
C LEU A 113 13.10 8.97 3.28
N ALA A 114 13.24 9.60 2.11
CA ALA A 114 13.13 8.92 0.83
C ALA A 114 14.33 8.00 0.55
N LEU A 115 15.55 8.41 0.88
CA LEU A 115 16.74 7.66 0.51
C LEU A 115 16.79 6.25 1.15
N PRO A 116 16.55 6.06 2.46
CA PRO A 116 16.46 4.73 3.05
C PRO A 116 15.29 3.90 2.49
N ALA A 117 14.16 4.55 2.21
CA ALA A 117 13.00 3.88 1.62
C ALA A 117 13.27 3.38 0.19
N ILE A 118 14.03 4.14 -0.61
CA ILE A 118 14.47 3.72 -1.95
C ILE A 118 15.38 2.50 -1.82
N VAL A 119 16.41 2.55 -0.97
CA VAL A 119 17.36 1.44 -0.79
C VAL A 119 16.65 0.17 -0.33
N GLY A 120 15.73 0.28 0.63
CA GLY A 120 14.96 -0.87 1.12
C GLY A 120 14.04 -1.49 0.07
N GLN A 121 13.47 -0.68 -0.83
CA GLN A 121 12.53 -1.14 -1.85
C GLN A 121 13.21 -1.56 -3.16
N ALA A 122 14.46 -1.16 -3.40
CA ALA A 122 15.19 -1.45 -4.64
C ALA A 122 15.58 -2.93 -4.80
N ILE A 123 15.65 -3.69 -3.71
CA ILE A 123 16.13 -5.08 -3.74
C ILE A 123 15.27 -5.99 -4.63
N GLU A 124 13.94 -5.90 -4.48
CA GLU A 124 12.99 -6.75 -5.19
C GLU A 124 12.96 -6.45 -6.71
N PRO A 125 12.84 -5.19 -7.17
CA PRO A 125 12.89 -4.86 -8.60
C PRO A 125 14.20 -5.22 -9.26
N LEU A 126 15.33 -5.10 -8.55
CA LEU A 126 16.63 -5.49 -9.07
C LEU A 126 16.66 -6.99 -9.38
N ALA A 127 16.12 -7.83 -8.50
CA ALA A 127 16.03 -9.27 -8.76
C ALA A 127 15.12 -9.57 -9.97
N GLN A 128 14.00 -8.87 -10.11
CA GLN A 128 13.10 -9.02 -11.26
C GLN A 128 13.70 -8.50 -12.57
N LEU A 129 14.51 -7.44 -12.53
CA LEU A 129 15.31 -6.97 -13.67
C LEU A 129 16.35 -8.02 -14.08
N MET A 130 17.02 -8.64 -13.11
CA MET A 130 17.96 -9.74 -13.37
C MET A 130 17.27 -10.96 -13.96
N GLU A 131 16.12 -11.39 -13.42
CA GLU A 131 15.30 -12.48 -14.00
C GLU A 131 14.95 -12.16 -15.45
N THR A 132 14.45 -10.96 -15.72
CA THR A 132 14.11 -10.49 -17.07
C THR A 132 15.33 -10.48 -17.99
N ALA A 133 16.51 -10.08 -17.49
CA ALA A 133 17.74 -10.04 -18.28
C ALA A 133 18.26 -11.45 -18.62
N PHE A 134 18.25 -12.37 -17.65
CA PHE A 134 18.67 -13.75 -17.90
C PHE A 134 17.73 -14.47 -18.88
N ILE A 135 16.41 -14.30 -18.71
CA ILE A 135 15.43 -14.90 -19.63
C ILE A 135 15.52 -14.23 -21.01
N GLY A 136 15.67 -12.91 -21.07
CA GLY A 136 15.80 -12.17 -22.32
C GLY A 136 17.04 -12.55 -23.15
N ARG A 137 18.11 -13.00 -22.48
CA ARG A 137 19.31 -13.55 -23.14
C ARG A 137 19.14 -14.97 -23.66
N LEU A 138 18.18 -15.75 -23.17
CA LEU A 138 17.83 -17.04 -23.76
C LEU A 138 17.12 -16.86 -25.11
N GLY A 139 16.27 -15.83 -25.22
CA GLY A 139 15.60 -15.48 -26.47
C GLY A 139 14.30 -14.72 -26.27
N ALA A 140 13.82 -14.11 -27.36
CA ALA A 140 12.60 -13.30 -27.32
C ALA A 140 11.35 -14.12 -27.01
N TYR A 141 11.23 -15.32 -27.60
CA TYR A 141 10.10 -16.23 -27.36
C TYR A 141 10.01 -16.67 -25.90
N GLN A 142 11.16 -16.99 -25.32
CA GLN A 142 11.33 -17.39 -23.92
C GLN A 142 10.88 -16.28 -22.97
N LEU A 143 11.33 -15.05 -23.23
CA LEU A 143 10.96 -13.90 -22.43
C LEU A 143 9.49 -13.55 -22.56
N ALA A 144 8.95 -13.60 -23.78
CA ALA A 144 7.54 -13.35 -24.04
C ALA A 144 6.65 -14.37 -23.31
N SER A 145 6.97 -15.67 -23.39
CA SER A 145 6.27 -16.71 -22.66
C SER A 145 6.31 -16.50 -21.14
N ALA A 146 7.50 -16.19 -20.58
CA ALA A 146 7.63 -15.92 -19.16
C ALA A 146 6.84 -14.67 -18.73
N ALA A 147 6.80 -13.61 -19.54
CA ALA A 147 6.05 -12.39 -19.27
C ALA A 147 4.55 -12.65 -19.06
N VAL A 148 3.95 -13.50 -19.91
CA VAL A 148 2.54 -13.91 -19.75
C VAL A 148 2.33 -14.60 -18.41
N SER A 149 3.17 -15.59 -18.11
CA SER A 149 3.05 -16.42 -16.90
C SER A 149 3.30 -15.62 -15.62
N ILE A 150 4.31 -14.75 -15.59
CA ILE A 150 4.60 -13.83 -14.48
C ILE A 150 3.41 -12.89 -14.27
N THR A 151 2.83 -12.37 -15.34
CA THR A 151 1.66 -11.47 -15.24
C THR A 151 0.45 -12.20 -14.65
N ILE A 152 0.15 -13.41 -15.13
CA ILE A 152 -0.92 -14.26 -14.57
C ILE A 152 -0.69 -14.53 -13.08
N PHE A 153 0.53 -14.96 -12.71
CA PHE A 153 0.88 -15.22 -11.32
C PHE A 153 0.68 -13.95 -10.47
N ASN A 154 1.17 -12.80 -10.94
CA ASN A 154 1.08 -11.54 -10.21
C ASN A 154 -0.36 -11.06 -10.02
N ILE A 155 -1.25 -11.18 -11.02
CA ILE A 155 -2.64 -10.76 -10.85
C ILE A 155 -3.38 -11.70 -9.89
N ILE A 156 -3.22 -13.02 -10.02
CA ILE A 156 -3.86 -14.00 -9.13
C ILE A 156 -3.36 -13.80 -7.70
N SER A 157 -2.05 -13.78 -7.49
CA SER A 157 -1.45 -13.56 -6.18
C SER A 157 -1.90 -12.24 -5.55
N LYS A 158 -1.95 -11.13 -6.31
CA LYS A 158 -2.38 -9.85 -5.73
C LYS A 158 -3.87 -9.82 -5.37
N VAL A 159 -4.73 -10.54 -6.10
CA VAL A 159 -6.16 -10.64 -5.77
C VAL A 159 -6.37 -11.31 -4.41
N PHE A 160 -5.67 -12.40 -4.12
CA PHE A 160 -5.85 -13.16 -2.89
C PHE A 160 -4.99 -12.66 -1.72
N ASN A 161 -3.76 -12.20 -1.99
CA ASN A 161 -2.79 -11.96 -0.92
C ASN A 161 -2.89 -10.57 -0.28
N ILE A 162 -3.37 -9.55 -0.99
CA ILE A 162 -3.49 -8.21 -0.39
C ILE A 162 -4.56 -8.18 0.72
N PRO A 163 -5.77 -8.76 0.53
CA PRO A 163 -6.73 -8.87 1.63
C PRO A 163 -6.17 -9.65 2.80
N LEU A 164 -5.50 -10.77 2.54
CA LEU A 164 -4.90 -11.61 3.56
C LEU A 164 -3.84 -10.86 4.39
N LEU A 165 -2.94 -10.13 3.74
CA LEU A 165 -1.93 -9.31 4.40
C LEU A 165 -2.55 -8.26 5.33
N SER A 166 -3.60 -7.58 4.88
CA SER A 166 -4.31 -6.59 5.69
C SER A 166 -4.95 -7.24 6.92
N VAL A 167 -5.60 -8.38 6.75
CA VAL A 167 -6.27 -9.12 7.83
C VAL A 167 -5.25 -9.65 8.85
N ALA A 168 -4.14 -10.25 8.39
CA ALA A 168 -3.08 -10.76 9.25
C ALA A 168 -2.42 -9.65 10.09
N THR A 169 -2.17 -8.48 9.50
CA THR A 169 -1.58 -7.33 10.20
C THR A 169 -2.49 -6.84 11.32
N SER A 170 -3.80 -6.71 11.05
CA SER A 170 -4.76 -6.21 12.04
C SER A 170 -4.97 -7.18 13.20
N PHE A 171 -5.16 -8.47 12.92
CA PHE A 171 -5.38 -9.46 13.98
C PHE A 171 -4.19 -9.56 14.95
N VAL A 172 -2.97 -9.53 14.43
CA VAL A 172 -1.77 -9.58 15.28
C VAL A 172 -1.64 -8.30 16.11
N ALA A 173 -1.89 -7.13 15.52
CA ALA A 173 -1.85 -5.87 16.26
C ALA A 173 -2.89 -5.82 17.39
N GLU A 174 -4.08 -6.38 17.16
CA GLU A 174 -5.15 -6.51 18.17
C GLU A 174 -4.74 -7.46 19.30
N ASP A 175 -4.28 -8.67 18.98
CA ASP A 175 -3.85 -9.71 19.94
C ASP A 175 -2.69 -9.22 20.84
N ILE A 176 -1.72 -8.49 20.28
CA ILE A 176 -0.64 -7.85 21.04
C ILE A 176 -1.19 -6.78 21.99
N SER A 177 -2.19 -6.01 21.55
CA SER A 177 -2.77 -4.93 22.34
C SER A 177 -3.60 -5.45 23.52
N GLU A 178 -4.25 -6.60 23.37
CA GLU A 178 -4.99 -7.29 24.43
C GLU A 178 -4.03 -7.96 25.41
N THR A 179 -3.05 -8.71 24.91
CA THR A 179 -2.01 -9.35 25.74
C THR A 179 -1.24 -8.31 26.58
N ARG A 180 -0.92 -7.13 26.01
CA ARG A 180 -0.24 -6.05 26.77
C ARG A 180 -1.11 -5.45 27.88
N LYS A 181 -2.44 -5.50 27.78
CA LYS A 181 -3.34 -5.04 28.85
C LYS A 181 -3.43 -6.06 29.97
N GLU A 182 -3.34 -7.35 29.66
CA GLU A 182 -3.38 -8.43 30.65
C GLU A 182 -2.06 -8.62 31.40
N PHE A 183 -0.91 -8.40 30.74
CA PHE A 183 0.43 -8.63 31.29
C PHE A 183 1.22 -7.36 31.65
N ALA A 184 0.55 -6.31 32.12
CA ALA A 184 1.20 -5.03 32.48
C ALA A 184 2.20 -5.10 33.67
N SER A 185 2.64 -6.29 34.11
CA SER A 185 3.48 -6.47 35.30
C SER A 185 4.69 -7.40 35.17
N ASP A 186 5.04 -7.95 34.00
CA ASP A 186 6.29 -8.72 33.88
C ASP A 186 6.96 -8.55 32.52
N GLU A 187 8.10 -7.86 32.52
CA GLU A 187 8.90 -7.49 31.35
C GLU A 187 10.00 -8.54 31.10
N SER A 188 9.66 -9.83 31.15
CA SER A 188 10.58 -10.90 30.77
C SER A 188 10.26 -11.41 29.36
N ALA A 189 11.32 -11.61 28.57
CA ALA A 189 11.29 -11.99 27.16
C ALA A 189 10.87 -13.46 26.96
N GLU A 190 9.70 -13.83 27.48
CA GLU A 190 9.09 -15.12 27.24
C GLU A 190 8.42 -15.13 25.86
N ARG A 191 8.50 -16.27 25.15
CA ARG A 191 7.89 -16.41 23.83
C ARG A 191 6.38 -16.19 23.95
N GLN A 192 5.86 -15.13 23.37
CA GLN A 192 4.43 -14.83 23.46
C GLN A 192 3.63 -15.85 22.65
N PHE A 193 2.62 -16.45 23.29
CA PHE A 193 1.67 -17.31 22.61
C PHE A 193 0.59 -16.43 21.98
N LEU A 194 0.57 -16.38 20.65
CA LEU A 194 -0.41 -15.59 19.90
C LEU A 194 -1.20 -16.55 18.99
N PRO A 195 -2.37 -17.05 19.42
CA PRO A 195 -3.18 -17.99 18.64
C PRO A 195 -3.60 -17.41 17.28
N SER A 196 -3.67 -16.07 17.17
CA SER A 196 -3.94 -15.34 15.93
C SER A 196 -2.85 -15.56 14.87
N VAL A 197 -1.59 -15.67 15.28
CA VAL A 197 -0.44 -15.87 14.37
C VAL A 197 -0.54 -17.22 13.69
N SER A 198 -0.81 -18.28 14.46
CA SER A 198 -0.87 -19.63 13.91
C SER A 198 -2.12 -19.83 13.02
N THR A 199 -3.24 -19.18 13.36
CA THR A 199 -4.46 -19.21 12.54
C THR A 199 -4.23 -18.50 11.20
N ALA A 200 -3.55 -17.35 11.23
CA ALA A 200 -3.18 -16.61 10.03
C ALA A 200 -2.23 -17.41 9.12
N LEU A 201 -1.27 -18.13 9.70
CA LEU A 201 -0.36 -19.01 8.95
C LEU A 201 -1.07 -20.20 8.31
N LEU A 202 -1.98 -20.86 9.03
CA LEU A 202 -2.77 -21.97 8.49
C LEU A 202 -3.67 -21.50 7.35
N LEU A 203 -4.35 -20.36 7.52
CA LEU A 203 -5.16 -19.74 6.48
C LEU A 203 -4.32 -19.36 5.26
N ALA A 204 -3.13 -18.77 5.48
CA ALA A 204 -2.20 -18.42 4.41
C ALA A 204 -1.72 -19.64 3.63
N LEU A 205 -1.39 -20.73 4.33
CA LEU A 205 -1.01 -21.99 3.70
C LEU A 205 -2.17 -22.59 2.89
N ALA A 206 -3.39 -22.60 3.44
CA ALA A 206 -4.57 -23.10 2.74
C ALA A 206 -4.88 -22.29 1.47
N ILE A 207 -4.87 -20.96 1.56
CA ILE A 207 -5.05 -20.06 0.40
C ILE A 207 -3.94 -20.29 -0.62
N GLY A 208 -2.69 -20.40 -0.17
CA GLY A 208 -1.55 -20.61 -1.06
C GLY A 208 -1.58 -21.96 -1.79
N ILE A 209 -2.01 -23.04 -1.12
CA ILE A 209 -2.21 -24.36 -1.75
C ILE A 209 -3.37 -24.30 -2.75
N PHE A 210 -4.46 -23.62 -2.40
CA PHE A 210 -5.57 -23.40 -3.33
C PHE A 210 -5.13 -22.61 -4.57
N GLU A 211 -4.37 -21.53 -4.37
CA GLU A 211 -3.82 -20.68 -5.44
C GLU A 211 -2.88 -21.48 -6.36
N ALA A 212 -1.97 -22.26 -5.77
CA ALA A 212 -1.06 -23.16 -6.48
C ALA A 212 -1.82 -24.18 -7.33
N SER A 213 -2.82 -24.84 -6.73
CA SER A 213 -3.63 -25.87 -7.40
C SER A 213 -4.44 -25.27 -8.54
N ALA A 214 -5.09 -24.12 -8.30
CA ALA A 214 -5.87 -23.41 -9.30
C ALA A 214 -5.00 -22.96 -10.48
N MET A 215 -3.82 -22.40 -10.25
CA MET A 215 -2.89 -22.00 -11.31
C MET A 215 -2.30 -23.19 -12.05
N TYR A 216 -1.93 -24.26 -11.34
CA TYR A 216 -1.35 -25.45 -11.95
C TYR A 216 -2.34 -26.12 -12.90
N MET A 217 -3.54 -26.42 -12.41
CA MET A 217 -4.61 -27.07 -13.19
C MET A 217 -5.22 -26.12 -14.23
N GLY A 218 -5.38 -24.84 -13.90
CA GLY A 218 -5.96 -23.81 -14.77
C GLY A 218 -4.97 -23.16 -15.74
N SER A 219 -3.69 -23.58 -15.75
CA SER A 219 -2.62 -22.95 -16.53
C SER A 219 -2.98 -22.75 -18.01
N ALA A 220 -3.58 -23.75 -18.64
CA ALA A 220 -4.05 -23.69 -20.02
C ALA A 220 -5.13 -22.61 -20.23
N VAL A 221 -6.09 -22.49 -19.31
CA VAL A 221 -7.19 -21.52 -19.37
C VAL A 221 -6.65 -20.10 -19.19
N PHE A 222 -5.80 -19.88 -18.19
CA PHE A 222 -5.25 -18.55 -17.92
C PHE A 222 -4.35 -18.04 -19.06
N VAL A 223 -3.53 -18.91 -19.65
CA VAL A 223 -2.70 -18.56 -20.82
C VAL A 223 -3.58 -18.21 -22.03
N ASN A 224 -4.67 -18.95 -22.26
CA ASN A 224 -5.64 -18.63 -23.32
C ASN A 224 -6.32 -17.27 -23.10
N ILE A 225 -6.73 -16.95 -21.87
CA ILE A 225 -7.36 -15.66 -21.51
C ILE A 225 -6.42 -14.48 -21.82
N MET A 226 -5.11 -14.65 -21.58
CA MET A 226 -4.11 -13.63 -21.92
C MET A 226 -3.97 -13.38 -23.42
N GLY A 227 -4.57 -14.21 -24.28
CA GLY A 227 -4.60 -14.05 -25.74
C GLY A 227 -3.64 -14.97 -26.49
N LEU A 228 -3.10 -16.01 -25.84
CA LEU A 228 -2.26 -17.01 -26.49
C LEU A 228 -3.13 -18.18 -26.96
N SER A 229 -3.34 -18.29 -28.27
CA SER A 229 -3.92 -19.49 -28.88
C SER A 229 -2.98 -20.70 -28.75
N SER A 230 -3.54 -21.92 -28.70
CA SER A 230 -2.77 -23.18 -28.70
C SER A 230 -1.83 -23.35 -29.90
N ALA A 231 -2.07 -22.63 -31.00
CA ALA A 231 -1.19 -22.61 -32.17
C ALA A 231 0.06 -21.72 -31.99
N SER A 232 0.09 -20.89 -30.96
CA SER A 232 1.21 -19.96 -30.71
C SER A 232 2.45 -20.71 -30.23
N PRO A 233 3.65 -20.40 -30.75
CA PRO A 233 4.90 -20.97 -30.25
C PRO A 233 5.18 -20.59 -28.78
N MET A 234 4.51 -19.57 -28.25
CA MET A 234 4.64 -19.15 -26.86
C MET A 234 3.78 -19.98 -25.89
N TYR A 235 2.79 -20.73 -26.38
CA TYR A 235 1.77 -21.37 -25.55
C TYR A 235 2.36 -22.41 -24.59
N ILE A 236 3.09 -23.39 -25.13
CA ILE A 236 3.66 -24.49 -24.32
C ILE A 236 4.68 -23.98 -23.30
N PRO A 237 5.66 -23.10 -23.66
CA PRO A 237 6.59 -22.57 -22.67
C PRO A 237 5.92 -21.71 -21.60
N ALA A 238 4.89 -20.91 -21.96
CA ALA A 238 4.15 -20.10 -21.00
C ALA A 238 3.39 -20.98 -20.00
N GLN A 239 2.68 -22.00 -20.50
CA GLN A 239 1.96 -22.94 -19.65
C GLN A 239 2.91 -23.67 -18.68
N LYS A 240 4.01 -24.24 -19.20
CA LYS A 240 5.01 -24.92 -18.35
C LYS A 240 5.62 -23.99 -17.30
N PHE A 241 5.98 -22.77 -17.69
CA PHE A 241 6.51 -21.79 -16.75
C PHE A 241 5.50 -21.45 -15.66
N LEU A 242 4.23 -21.22 -16.03
CA LEU A 242 3.17 -20.92 -15.07
C LEU A 242 2.92 -22.08 -14.11
N SER A 243 2.85 -23.32 -14.60
CA SER A 243 2.66 -24.52 -13.77
C SER A 243 3.79 -24.68 -12.76
N VAL A 244 5.04 -24.50 -13.16
CA VAL A 244 6.18 -24.57 -12.24
C VAL A 244 6.14 -23.41 -11.25
N ARG A 245 5.86 -22.20 -11.72
CA ARG A 245 5.77 -21.00 -10.88
C ARG A 245 4.67 -21.11 -9.82
N ALA A 246 3.56 -21.77 -10.14
CA ALA A 246 2.44 -22.01 -9.25
C ALA A 246 2.84 -22.78 -7.97
N ILE A 247 3.84 -23.67 -8.06
CA ILE A 247 4.37 -24.41 -6.91
C ILE A 247 4.96 -23.45 -5.85
N GLY A 248 5.42 -22.26 -6.26
CA GLY A 248 5.92 -21.24 -5.33
C GLY A 248 4.83 -20.42 -4.63
N ALA A 249 3.56 -20.49 -5.08
CA ALA A 249 2.47 -19.70 -4.49
C ALA A 249 2.32 -19.90 -2.98
N PRO A 250 2.35 -21.14 -2.41
CA PRO A 250 2.22 -21.34 -0.97
C PRO A 250 3.30 -20.62 -0.17
N ALA A 251 4.55 -20.64 -0.64
CA ALA A 251 5.65 -19.94 0.00
C ALA A 251 5.47 -18.41 -0.04
N VAL A 252 4.96 -17.88 -1.14
CA VAL A 252 4.65 -16.44 -1.29
C VAL A 252 3.55 -16.01 -0.32
N VAL A 253 2.43 -16.73 -0.29
CA VAL A 253 1.28 -16.38 0.56
C VAL A 253 1.66 -16.44 2.04
N VAL A 254 2.37 -17.49 2.46
CA VAL A 254 2.88 -17.63 3.83
C VAL A 254 3.87 -16.51 4.17
N SER A 255 4.82 -16.21 3.28
CA SER A 255 5.77 -15.11 3.49
C SER A 255 5.07 -13.76 3.61
N LEU A 256 4.00 -13.51 2.85
CA LEU A 256 3.21 -12.28 2.95
C LEU A 256 2.44 -12.21 4.27
N ALA A 257 1.84 -13.30 4.74
CA ALA A 257 1.20 -13.33 6.05
C ALA A 257 2.20 -13.02 7.18
N ILE A 258 3.40 -13.61 7.12
CA ILE A 258 4.48 -13.35 8.09
C ILE A 258 4.96 -11.90 8.02
N GLN A 259 5.01 -11.28 6.83
CA GLN A 259 5.28 -9.85 6.71
C GLN A 259 4.23 -9.01 7.44
N GLY A 260 2.95 -9.35 7.32
CA GLY A 260 1.87 -8.68 8.07
C GLY A 260 2.04 -8.85 9.58
N ILE A 261 2.37 -10.06 10.03
CA ILE A 261 2.65 -10.38 11.44
C ILE A 261 3.81 -9.52 11.98
N PHE A 262 4.96 -9.50 11.30
CA PHE A 262 6.13 -8.70 11.71
C PHE A 262 5.85 -7.19 11.70
N ARG A 263 5.04 -6.69 10.75
CA ARG A 263 4.57 -5.29 10.77
C ARG A 263 3.68 -5.01 11.97
N GLY A 264 2.83 -5.95 12.38
CA GLY A 264 2.09 -5.89 13.64
C GLY A 264 3.01 -5.78 14.86
N PHE A 265 4.11 -6.54 14.87
CA PHE A 265 5.19 -6.41 15.88
C PHE A 265 6.02 -5.13 15.75
N LYS A 266 5.77 -4.29 14.75
CA LYS A 266 6.58 -3.10 14.39
C LYS A 266 8.04 -3.44 14.01
N ASP A 267 8.32 -4.69 13.63
CA ASP A 267 9.62 -5.11 13.09
C ASP A 267 9.56 -5.12 11.56
N THR A 268 10.14 -4.10 10.93
CA THR A 268 10.22 -3.99 9.46
C THR A 268 11.57 -4.44 8.90
N LYS A 269 12.58 -4.68 9.75
CA LYS A 269 13.93 -5.02 9.31
C LYS A 269 14.06 -6.50 8.98
N THR A 270 13.50 -7.37 9.83
CA THR A 270 13.56 -8.82 9.65
C THR A 270 12.96 -9.26 8.31
N PRO A 271 11.77 -8.78 7.90
CA PRO A 271 11.22 -9.08 6.57
C PRO A 271 12.11 -8.69 5.40
N VAL A 272 12.68 -7.48 5.45
CA VAL A 272 13.53 -6.95 4.36
C VAL A 272 14.81 -7.77 4.23
N LEU A 273 15.42 -8.18 5.35
CA LEU A 273 16.60 -9.04 5.35
C LEU A 273 16.30 -10.41 4.71
N CYS A 274 15.22 -11.07 5.12
CA CYS A 274 14.83 -12.37 4.57
C CYS A 274 14.52 -12.28 3.07
N LEU A 275 13.77 -11.25 2.63
CA LEU A 275 13.52 -11.02 1.21
C LEU A 275 14.81 -10.77 0.44
N GLY A 276 15.73 -9.99 0.99
CA GLY A 276 17.01 -9.71 0.35
C GLY A 276 17.87 -10.95 0.16
N LEU A 277 17.97 -11.80 1.17
CA LEU A 277 18.69 -13.07 1.08
C LEU A 277 18.06 -14.03 0.05
N GLY A 278 16.73 -14.11 0.01
CA GLY A 278 16.02 -14.92 -0.97
C GLY A 278 16.16 -14.40 -2.40
N ASN A 279 16.00 -13.09 -2.61
CA ASN A 279 16.17 -12.50 -3.93
C ASN A 279 17.61 -12.63 -4.43
N LEU A 280 18.59 -12.48 -3.54
CA LEU A 280 19.99 -12.71 -3.87
C LEU A 280 20.24 -14.18 -4.24
N SER A 281 19.64 -15.14 -3.52
CA SER A 281 19.76 -16.56 -3.88
C SER A 281 19.14 -16.84 -5.25
N ALA A 282 18.00 -16.23 -5.59
CA ALA A 282 17.40 -16.34 -6.93
C ALA A 282 18.38 -15.90 -8.03
N ILE A 283 19.05 -14.75 -7.84
CA ILE A 283 20.03 -14.20 -8.79
C ILE A 283 21.19 -15.19 -9.02
N PHE A 284 21.67 -15.85 -7.97
CA PHE A 284 22.71 -16.88 -8.08
C PHE A 284 22.21 -18.16 -8.75
N LEU A 285 20.95 -18.55 -8.50
CA LEU A 285 20.38 -19.76 -9.06
C LEU A 285 20.05 -19.64 -10.56
N PHE A 286 19.70 -18.45 -11.06
CA PHE A 286 19.38 -18.24 -12.47
C PHE A 286 20.44 -18.82 -13.43
N PRO A 287 21.72 -18.40 -13.41
CA PRO A 287 22.71 -18.92 -14.36
C PRO A 287 22.98 -20.42 -14.18
N ILE A 288 22.89 -20.94 -12.95
CA ILE A 288 23.12 -22.36 -12.64
C ILE A 288 22.02 -23.20 -13.29
N LEU A 289 20.74 -22.92 -12.98
CA LEU A 289 19.63 -23.74 -13.45
C LEU A 289 19.33 -23.50 -14.94
N MET A 290 19.43 -22.27 -15.41
CA MET A 290 19.07 -21.93 -16.80
C MET A 290 20.12 -22.41 -17.79
N TYR A 291 21.41 -22.14 -17.54
CA TYR A 291 22.48 -22.42 -18.50
C TYR A 291 23.27 -23.69 -18.17
N SER A 292 23.65 -23.91 -16.90
CA SER A 292 24.53 -25.05 -16.54
C SER A 292 23.77 -26.38 -16.59
N TYR A 293 22.55 -26.41 -16.08
CA TYR A 293 21.66 -27.58 -16.18
C TYR A 293 20.80 -27.60 -17.46
N GLY A 294 20.91 -26.58 -18.31
CA GLY A 294 20.17 -26.51 -19.58
C GLY A 294 18.63 -26.48 -19.45
N LEU A 295 18.09 -26.11 -18.28
CA LEU A 295 16.63 -26.08 -18.06
C LEU A 295 15.95 -24.87 -18.70
N GLY A 296 16.72 -23.93 -19.27
CA GLY A 296 16.20 -22.75 -19.95
C GLY A 296 15.22 -21.95 -19.10
N VAL A 297 14.07 -21.62 -19.65
CA VAL A 297 13.03 -20.79 -18.99
C VAL A 297 12.42 -21.51 -17.79
N THR A 298 12.32 -22.84 -17.83
CA THR A 298 11.88 -23.63 -16.67
C THR A 298 12.88 -23.51 -15.51
N GLY A 299 14.18 -23.43 -15.80
CA GLY A 299 15.21 -23.15 -14.80
C GLY A 299 15.00 -21.83 -14.07
N ALA A 300 14.54 -20.79 -14.77
CA ALA A 300 14.20 -19.51 -14.15
C ALA A 300 13.01 -19.64 -13.17
N ALA A 301 11.93 -20.31 -13.60
CA ALA A 301 10.79 -20.56 -12.71
C ALA A 301 11.19 -21.34 -11.45
N ILE A 302 12.00 -22.40 -11.59
CA ILE A 302 12.48 -23.20 -10.44
C ILE A 302 13.36 -22.34 -9.52
N SER A 303 14.24 -21.50 -10.08
CA SER A 303 15.10 -20.59 -9.30
C SER A 303 14.26 -19.67 -8.42
N THR A 304 13.21 -19.08 -9.00
CA THR A 304 12.30 -18.18 -8.28
C THR A 304 11.41 -18.92 -7.27
N VAL A 305 11.00 -20.17 -7.55
CA VAL A 305 10.26 -20.98 -6.57
C VAL A 305 11.16 -21.33 -5.38
N LEU A 306 12.38 -21.79 -5.63
CA LEU A 306 13.32 -22.18 -4.59
C LEU A 306 13.71 -20.99 -3.70
N SER A 307 13.93 -19.82 -4.29
CA SER A 307 14.19 -18.59 -3.52
C SER A 307 13.01 -18.21 -2.63
N GLN A 308 11.77 -18.35 -3.10
CA GLN A 308 10.57 -18.07 -2.31
C GLN A 308 10.43 -19.02 -1.12
N TYR A 309 10.78 -20.30 -1.29
CA TYR A 309 10.84 -21.23 -0.16
C TYR A 309 11.95 -20.89 0.82
N ILE A 310 13.12 -20.44 0.34
CA ILE A 310 14.19 -19.92 1.22
C ILE A 310 13.66 -18.73 2.05
N VAL A 311 12.98 -17.76 1.42
CA VAL A 311 12.34 -16.64 2.14
C VAL A 311 11.36 -17.15 3.19
N ALA A 312 10.45 -18.05 2.82
CA ALA A 312 9.42 -18.57 3.72
C ALA A 312 10.05 -19.27 4.94
N ILE A 313 11.06 -20.12 4.72
CA ILE A 313 11.77 -20.83 5.80
C ILE A 313 12.48 -19.84 6.72
N LEU A 314 13.21 -18.87 6.16
CA LEU A 314 13.89 -17.84 6.96
C LEU A 314 12.90 -17.00 7.77
N MET A 315 11.75 -16.66 7.19
CA MET A 315 10.68 -15.90 7.84
C MET A 315 10.05 -16.69 8.98
N ILE A 316 9.73 -17.98 8.77
CA ILE A 316 9.21 -18.87 9.81
C ILE A 316 10.23 -19.05 10.93
N TRP A 317 11.52 -19.21 10.60
CA TRP A 317 12.59 -19.37 11.58
C TRP A 317 12.71 -18.14 12.50
N HIS A 318 12.68 -16.93 11.95
CA HIS A 318 12.68 -15.71 12.75
C HIS A 318 11.39 -15.54 13.56
N LEU A 319 10.25 -15.94 13.01
CA LEU A 319 8.97 -15.87 13.71
C LEU A 319 8.92 -16.83 14.90
N ASN A 320 9.41 -18.06 14.75
CA ASN A 320 9.47 -19.06 15.83
C ASN A 320 10.37 -18.64 17.00
N LYS A 321 11.34 -17.74 16.76
CA LYS A 321 12.13 -17.13 17.84
C LYS A 321 11.34 -16.12 18.67
N ARG A 322 10.28 -15.53 18.12
CA ARG A 322 9.45 -14.50 18.78
C ARG A 322 8.19 -15.09 19.41
N THR A 323 7.58 -16.08 18.79
CA THR A 323 6.29 -16.66 19.20
C THR A 323 6.32 -18.18 19.15
N VAL A 324 5.69 -18.84 20.14
CA VAL A 324 5.48 -20.29 20.07
C VAL A 324 4.39 -20.59 19.03
N LEU A 325 4.74 -21.35 18.01
CA LEU A 325 3.79 -21.83 16.99
C LEU A 325 3.12 -23.12 17.48
N LEU A 326 1.84 -23.05 17.87
CA LEU A 326 1.00 -24.23 18.13
C LEU A 326 -0.16 -24.26 17.14
N LEU A 327 -0.64 -25.44 16.75
CA LEU A 327 -1.86 -25.58 15.95
C LEU A 327 -3.06 -25.01 16.72
N PRO A 328 -3.73 -23.95 16.24
CA PRO A 328 -4.82 -23.33 16.96
C PRO A 328 -6.16 -23.94 16.55
N GLY A 329 -7.12 -23.91 17.47
CA GLY A 329 -8.52 -24.15 17.17
C GLY A 329 -9.12 -22.94 16.45
N ILE A 330 -9.94 -23.19 15.43
CA ILE A 330 -10.60 -22.16 14.63
C ILE A 330 -11.66 -21.46 15.51
N LYS A 331 -11.33 -20.31 16.11
CA LYS A 331 -12.33 -19.48 16.79
C LYS A 331 -12.36 -18.05 16.24
N ASN A 332 -13.57 -17.68 15.82
CA ASN A 332 -14.11 -16.34 15.55
C ASN A 332 -13.27 -15.40 14.69
N LEU A 333 -13.24 -15.70 13.39
CA LEU A 333 -12.78 -14.78 12.35
C LEU A 333 -13.81 -13.65 12.16
N GLN A 334 -13.61 -12.51 12.82
CA GLN A 334 -14.41 -11.29 12.59
C GLN A 334 -13.87 -10.54 11.36
N PHE A 335 -14.27 -10.98 10.16
CA PHE A 335 -13.87 -10.35 8.88
C PHE A 335 -14.48 -8.95 8.63
N GLY A 336 -15.51 -8.55 9.39
CA GLY A 336 -16.41 -7.46 9.00
C GLY A 336 -15.95 -6.03 9.34
N GLY A 337 -15.11 -5.84 10.36
CA GLY A 337 -14.86 -4.51 10.95
C GLY A 337 -13.87 -3.62 10.19
N TYR A 338 -12.82 -4.21 9.62
CA TYR A 338 -11.67 -3.48 9.05
C TYR A 338 -11.65 -3.47 7.51
N LEU A 339 -12.54 -4.24 6.87
CA LEU A 339 -12.62 -4.39 5.42
C LEU A 339 -13.07 -3.10 4.72
N LYS A 340 -13.62 -2.10 5.43
CA LYS A 340 -14.12 -0.89 4.80
C LYS A 340 -13.02 0.04 4.30
N SER A 341 -11.97 0.27 5.08
CA SER A 341 -10.84 1.12 4.65
C SER A 341 -9.83 0.32 3.82
N GLY A 342 -9.55 -0.93 4.21
CA GLY A 342 -8.72 -1.83 3.42
C GLY A 342 -9.34 -2.14 2.05
N GLY A 343 -10.66 -2.33 1.97
CA GLY A 343 -11.40 -2.62 0.73
C GLY A 343 -11.25 -1.55 -0.35
N PHE A 344 -11.21 -0.27 0.03
CA PHE A 344 -11.00 0.82 -0.93
C PHE A 344 -9.58 0.78 -1.54
N LEU A 345 -8.56 0.56 -0.71
CA LEU A 345 -7.17 0.40 -1.17
C LEU A 345 -6.97 -0.90 -1.98
N LEU A 346 -7.70 -1.96 -1.62
CA LEU A 346 -7.74 -3.22 -2.35
C LEU A 346 -8.32 -3.03 -3.76
N GLY A 347 -9.50 -2.42 -3.86
CA GLY A 347 -10.15 -2.14 -5.14
C GLY A 347 -9.26 -1.28 -6.05
N ARG A 348 -8.62 -0.26 -5.48
CA ARG A 348 -7.64 0.59 -6.17
C ARG A 348 -6.47 -0.22 -6.75
N THR A 349 -5.86 -1.06 -5.92
CA THR A 349 -4.70 -1.86 -6.32
C THR A 349 -5.09 -2.86 -7.40
N LEU A 350 -6.25 -3.52 -7.25
CA LEU A 350 -6.77 -4.47 -8.22
C LEU A 350 -6.99 -3.81 -9.59
N VAL A 351 -7.59 -2.63 -9.63
CA VAL A 351 -7.79 -1.89 -10.88
C VAL A 351 -6.45 -1.59 -11.56
N SER A 352 -5.44 -1.16 -10.80
CA SER A 352 -4.11 -0.86 -11.35
C SER A 352 -3.44 -2.10 -11.94
N VAL A 353 -3.48 -3.22 -11.21
CA VAL A 353 -2.88 -4.49 -11.68
C VAL A 353 -3.65 -5.03 -12.88
N MET A 354 -4.98 -4.89 -12.91
CA MET A 354 -5.81 -5.27 -14.07
C MET A 354 -5.47 -4.46 -15.31
N THR A 355 -5.28 -3.13 -15.19
CA THR A 355 -4.89 -2.29 -16.33
C THR A 355 -3.50 -2.66 -16.86
N ILE A 356 -2.53 -2.93 -15.98
CA ILE A 356 -1.20 -3.41 -16.39
C ILE A 356 -1.29 -4.80 -17.03
N THR A 357 -2.06 -5.72 -16.44
CA THR A 357 -2.28 -7.07 -16.98
C THR A 357 -2.91 -7.02 -18.37
N LEU A 358 -3.89 -6.13 -18.56
CA LEU A 358 -4.51 -5.90 -19.85
C LEU A 358 -3.50 -5.39 -20.87
N SER A 359 -2.60 -4.48 -20.48
CA SER A 359 -1.53 -4.00 -21.36
C SER A 359 -0.61 -5.14 -21.82
N THR A 360 -0.23 -6.05 -20.91
CA THR A 360 0.55 -7.25 -21.26
C THR A 360 -0.24 -8.18 -22.17
N SER A 361 -1.53 -8.40 -21.92
CA SER A 361 -2.39 -9.22 -22.77
C SER A 361 -2.51 -8.64 -24.19
N MET A 362 -2.64 -7.32 -24.33
CA MET A 362 -2.66 -6.67 -25.63
C MET A 362 -1.31 -6.80 -26.33
N ALA A 363 -0.19 -6.62 -25.62
CA ALA A 363 1.14 -6.85 -26.18
C ALA A 363 1.36 -8.32 -26.61
N ALA A 364 0.81 -9.28 -25.86
CA ALA A 364 0.88 -10.70 -26.17
C ALA A 364 0.20 -11.05 -27.50
N ARG A 365 -0.92 -10.40 -27.81
CA ARG A 365 -1.69 -10.58 -29.06
C ARG A 365 -0.98 -10.01 -30.28
N LEU A 366 -0.02 -9.09 -30.10
CA LEU A 366 0.82 -8.56 -31.18
C LEU A 366 1.97 -9.50 -31.57
N GLY A 367 2.22 -10.53 -30.76
CA GLY A 367 3.23 -11.55 -31.01
C GLY A 367 4.45 -11.50 -30.08
N PRO A 368 5.34 -12.50 -30.19
CA PRO A 368 6.44 -12.72 -29.24
C PRO A 368 7.45 -11.58 -29.16
N LEU A 369 7.84 -11.01 -30.31
CA LEU A 369 8.84 -9.93 -30.33
C LEU A 369 8.30 -8.66 -29.66
N ALA A 370 7.03 -8.31 -29.92
CA ALA A 370 6.38 -7.16 -29.31
C ALA A 370 6.20 -7.35 -27.80
N LEU A 371 5.80 -8.55 -27.36
CA LEU A 371 5.65 -8.86 -25.94
C LEU A 371 6.99 -8.88 -25.20
N ALA A 372 8.06 -9.42 -25.80
CA ALA A 372 9.39 -9.39 -25.22
C ALA A 372 9.89 -7.95 -25.02
N ALA A 373 9.71 -7.09 -26.05
CA ALA A 373 10.02 -5.67 -25.95
C ALA A 373 9.19 -4.97 -24.86
N HIS A 374 7.88 -5.25 -24.82
CA HIS A 374 6.98 -4.75 -23.78
C HIS A 374 7.45 -5.14 -22.39
N GLN A 375 7.82 -6.40 -22.16
CA GLN A 375 8.27 -6.89 -20.86
C GLN A 375 9.52 -6.17 -20.37
N ILE A 376 10.52 -5.95 -21.23
CA ILE A 376 11.75 -5.22 -20.86
C ILE A 376 11.40 -3.78 -20.47
N CYS A 377 10.64 -3.09 -21.31
CA CYS A 377 10.23 -1.71 -21.05
C CYS A 377 9.37 -1.60 -19.78
N LEU A 378 8.42 -2.52 -19.57
CA LEU A 378 7.52 -2.55 -18.41
C LEU A 378 8.31 -2.80 -17.12
N GLN A 379 9.26 -3.74 -17.12
CA GLN A 379 10.07 -4.04 -15.95
C GLN A 379 10.92 -2.84 -15.52
N VAL A 380 11.53 -2.15 -16.48
CA VAL A 380 12.32 -0.95 -16.21
C VAL A 380 11.43 0.19 -15.73
N TRP A 381 10.29 0.41 -16.38
CA TRP A 381 9.32 1.42 -16.00
C TRP A 381 8.74 1.18 -14.59
N LEU A 382 8.43 -0.07 -14.23
CA LEU A 382 8.00 -0.44 -12.86
C LEU A 382 9.12 -0.24 -11.83
N SER A 383 10.36 -0.55 -12.20
CA SER A 383 11.52 -0.35 -11.32
C SER A 383 11.75 1.13 -11.01
N VAL A 384 11.66 2.00 -12.03
CA VAL A 384 11.72 3.46 -11.85
C VAL A 384 10.52 3.97 -11.04
N SER A 385 9.33 3.39 -11.26
CA SER A 385 8.11 3.77 -10.53
C SER A 385 8.21 3.59 -9.01
N LEU A 386 9.05 2.66 -8.53
CA LEU A 386 9.28 2.45 -7.10
C LEU A 386 10.11 3.55 -6.45
N LEU A 387 10.96 4.24 -7.21
CA LEU A 387 11.63 5.46 -6.71
C LEU A 387 10.59 6.54 -6.44
N PHE A 388 9.60 6.68 -7.33
CA PHE A 388 8.49 7.63 -7.13
C PHE A 388 7.61 7.23 -5.95
N ASP A 389 7.37 5.94 -5.74
CA ASP A 389 6.62 5.43 -4.59
C ASP A 389 7.32 5.73 -3.26
N ALA A 390 8.64 5.51 -3.17
CA ALA A 390 9.43 5.86 -2.00
C ALA A 390 9.41 7.37 -1.68
N GLN A 391 9.48 8.20 -2.72
CA GLN A 391 9.37 9.65 -2.57
C GLN A 391 7.96 10.05 -2.11
N ALA A 392 6.92 9.45 -2.67
CA ALA A 392 5.53 9.69 -2.30
C ALA A 392 5.24 9.26 -0.85
N ALA A 393 5.75 8.11 -0.41
CA ALA A 393 5.64 7.62 0.96
C ALA A 393 6.30 8.57 1.99
N SER A 394 7.39 9.21 1.60
CA SER A 394 8.08 10.21 2.43
C SER A 394 7.22 11.48 2.60
N GLY A 395 6.66 11.99 1.51
CA GLY A 395 5.71 13.11 1.55
C GLY A 395 4.44 12.79 2.36
N GLN A 396 3.91 11.56 2.19
CA GLN A 396 2.78 11.05 2.97
C GLN A 396 3.05 11.12 4.48
N ALA A 397 4.22 10.66 4.94
CA ALA A 397 4.56 10.64 6.36
C ALA A 397 4.65 12.05 6.96
N LEU A 398 5.27 12.99 6.24
CA LEU A 398 5.38 14.39 6.66
C LEU A 398 4.01 15.06 6.73
N ILE A 399 3.16 14.89 5.71
CA ILE A 399 1.80 15.44 5.69
C ILE A 399 0.97 14.88 6.85
N ALA A 400 1.00 13.57 7.07
CA ALA A 400 0.25 12.94 8.14
C ALA A 400 0.67 13.49 9.52
N SER A 401 1.96 13.70 9.74
CA SER A 401 2.49 14.27 10.99
C SER A 401 2.11 15.73 11.19
N SER A 402 2.28 16.58 10.16
CA SER A 402 1.94 18.01 10.23
C SER A 402 0.43 18.23 10.36
N LEU A 403 -0.39 17.41 9.67
CA LEU A 403 -1.84 17.46 9.79
C LEU A 403 -2.31 17.06 11.19
N ALA A 404 -1.70 16.05 11.82
CA ALA A 404 -2.01 15.65 13.19
C ALA A 404 -1.71 16.76 14.22
N LYS A 405 -0.76 17.65 13.91
CA LYS A 405 -0.43 18.85 14.71
C LYS A 405 -1.30 20.07 14.37
N GLY A 406 -2.16 19.99 13.37
CA GLY A 406 -2.96 21.12 12.88
C GLY A 406 -2.17 22.18 12.12
N ASP A 407 -0.93 21.89 11.71
CA ASP A 407 -0.06 22.84 11.00
C ASP A 407 -0.30 22.80 9.49
N TYR A 408 -1.40 23.45 9.07
CA TYR A 408 -1.81 23.50 7.66
C TYR A 408 -0.83 24.28 6.77
N ALA A 409 -0.10 25.25 7.32
CA ALA A 409 0.91 26.01 6.60
C ALA A 409 2.08 25.10 6.18
N ARG A 410 2.56 24.26 7.11
CA ARG A 410 3.58 23.25 6.82
C ARG A 410 3.08 22.18 5.86
N VAL A 411 1.83 21.73 5.98
CA VAL A 411 1.22 20.78 5.02
C VAL A 411 1.21 21.35 3.59
N LYS A 412 0.92 22.65 3.43
CA LYS A 412 0.97 23.36 2.16
C LYS A 412 2.39 23.38 1.60
N GLU A 413 3.38 23.74 2.43
CA GLU A 413 4.80 23.73 2.05
C GLU A 413 5.26 22.33 1.60
N ILE A 414 4.92 21.29 2.36
CA ILE A 414 5.25 19.88 2.03
C ILE A 414 4.61 19.47 0.71
N THR A 415 3.35 19.81 0.49
CA THR A 415 2.63 19.49 -0.76
C THR A 415 3.33 20.09 -1.98
N TYR A 416 3.63 21.40 -1.95
CA TYR A 416 4.31 22.06 -3.07
C TYR A 416 5.73 21.54 -3.27
N CYS A 417 6.47 21.34 -2.17
CA CYS A 417 7.81 20.80 -2.23
C CYS A 417 7.82 19.40 -2.86
N THR A 418 6.94 18.50 -2.40
CA THR A 418 6.86 17.12 -2.91
C THR A 418 6.46 17.06 -4.39
N LEU A 419 5.50 17.90 -4.81
CA LEU A 419 5.12 18.00 -6.23
C LEU A 419 6.25 18.53 -7.10
N LYS A 420 6.96 19.57 -6.64
CA LYS A 420 8.09 20.17 -7.36
C LYS A 420 9.25 19.19 -7.48
N THR A 421 9.64 18.53 -6.38
CA THR A 421 10.71 17.52 -6.39
C THR A 421 10.30 16.30 -7.20
N GLY A 422 9.03 15.86 -7.13
CA GLY A 422 8.50 14.73 -7.91
C GLY A 422 8.51 14.98 -9.41
N LEU A 423 8.12 16.19 -9.84
CA LEU A 423 8.22 16.56 -11.25
C LEU A 423 9.68 16.63 -11.70
N PHE A 424 10.56 17.21 -10.88
CA PHE A 424 11.99 17.30 -11.18
C PHE A 424 12.64 15.92 -11.31
N THR A 425 12.37 15.00 -10.37
CA THR A 425 12.90 13.63 -10.43
C THR A 425 12.33 12.86 -11.62
N GLY A 426 11.05 13.03 -11.92
CA GLY A 426 10.41 12.45 -13.11
C GLY A 426 11.02 12.92 -14.44
N ILE A 427 11.27 14.22 -14.59
CA ILE A 427 11.95 14.79 -15.78
C ILE A 427 13.40 14.29 -15.86
N SER A 428 14.12 14.30 -14.74
CA SER A 428 15.51 13.84 -14.69
C SER A 428 15.62 12.38 -15.11
N LEU A 429 14.75 11.51 -14.58
CA LEU A 429 14.71 10.10 -14.96
C LEU A 429 14.24 9.87 -16.40
N ALA A 430 13.33 10.70 -16.92
CA ALA A 430 12.94 10.68 -18.33
C ALA A 430 14.13 10.94 -19.27
N VAL A 431 14.94 11.95 -18.96
CA VAL A 431 16.13 12.31 -19.76
C VAL A 431 17.19 11.21 -19.64
N ILE A 432 17.49 10.76 -18.42
CA ILE A 432 18.47 9.69 -18.17
C ILE A 432 18.07 8.42 -18.91
N LEU A 433 16.82 7.98 -18.78
CA LEU A 433 16.32 6.79 -19.45
C LEU A 433 16.32 6.97 -20.97
N GLY A 434 15.80 8.10 -21.48
CA GLY A 434 15.79 8.38 -22.91
C GLY A 434 17.17 8.32 -23.56
N ALA A 435 18.20 8.84 -22.87
CA ALA A 435 19.58 8.84 -23.36
C ALA A 435 20.28 7.47 -23.23
N SER A 436 20.04 6.75 -22.12
CA SER A 436 20.80 5.53 -21.78
C SER A 436 20.12 4.22 -22.22
N PHE A 437 18.80 4.21 -22.42
CA PHE A 437 18.05 2.96 -22.54
C PHE A 437 18.41 2.16 -23.80
N GLY A 438 18.81 2.83 -24.88
CA GLY A 438 19.30 2.15 -26.07
C GLY A 438 20.48 1.21 -25.78
N SER A 439 21.38 1.62 -24.87
CA SER A 439 22.48 0.79 -24.38
C SER A 439 21.99 -0.19 -23.31
N LEU A 440 21.18 0.26 -22.36
CA LEU A 440 20.68 -0.56 -21.25
C LEU A 440 19.88 -1.78 -21.76
N ALA A 441 19.07 -1.61 -22.81
CA ALA A 441 18.28 -2.68 -23.42
C ALA A 441 19.12 -3.86 -23.91
N THR A 442 20.39 -3.62 -24.29
CA THR A 442 21.31 -4.68 -24.75
C THR A 442 21.77 -5.61 -23.63
N LEU A 443 21.63 -5.18 -22.36
CA LEU A 443 21.88 -6.06 -21.22
C LEU A 443 20.82 -7.15 -21.13
N PHE A 444 19.58 -6.83 -21.52
CA PHE A 444 18.43 -7.73 -21.45
C PHE A 444 18.33 -8.66 -22.64
N THR A 445 18.65 -8.18 -23.86
CA THR A 445 18.54 -9.00 -25.07
C THR A 445 19.57 -8.62 -26.12
N ARG A 446 19.97 -9.61 -26.92
CA ARG A 446 20.82 -9.42 -28.12
C ARG A 446 20.02 -9.49 -29.42
N ASP A 447 18.71 -9.68 -29.35
CA ASP A 447 17.83 -9.75 -30.51
C ASP A 447 17.63 -8.35 -31.12
N LYS A 448 18.09 -8.19 -32.36
CA LYS A 448 18.04 -6.91 -33.09
C LYS A 448 16.61 -6.44 -33.34
N GLU A 449 15.66 -7.36 -33.57
CA GLU A 449 14.27 -7.00 -33.82
C GLU A 449 13.59 -6.53 -32.54
N VAL A 450 13.85 -7.19 -31.41
CA VAL A 450 13.34 -6.74 -30.11
C VAL A 450 13.90 -5.36 -29.77
N LEU A 451 15.21 -5.15 -29.97
CA LEU A 451 15.84 -3.84 -29.74
C LEU A 451 15.28 -2.75 -30.67
N ARG A 452 14.96 -3.07 -31.92
CA ARG A 452 14.30 -2.14 -32.86
C ARG A 452 12.91 -1.74 -32.38
N ILE A 453 12.12 -2.70 -31.90
CA ILE A 453 10.79 -2.45 -31.32
C ILE A 453 10.90 -1.62 -30.03
N ILE A 454 11.88 -1.91 -29.16
CA ILE A 454 12.12 -1.10 -27.95
C ILE A 454 12.38 0.36 -28.33
N ARG A 455 13.21 0.62 -29.34
CA ARG A 455 13.52 1.98 -29.80
C ARG A 455 12.30 2.73 -30.31
N SER A 456 11.33 2.05 -30.94
CA SER A 456 10.13 2.73 -31.44
C SER A 456 9.19 3.20 -30.33
N VAL A 457 9.20 2.55 -29.16
CA VAL A 457 8.37 2.94 -28.00
C VAL A 457 9.14 3.70 -26.92
N LEU A 458 10.47 3.75 -26.99
CA LEU A 458 11.33 4.38 -25.99
C LEU A 458 10.93 5.82 -25.64
N LEU A 459 10.61 6.63 -26.66
CA LEU A 459 10.22 8.01 -26.45
C LEU A 459 8.93 8.09 -25.62
N LEU A 460 7.93 7.25 -25.93
CA LEU A 460 6.68 7.18 -25.17
C LEU A 460 6.89 6.69 -23.73
N VAL A 461 7.72 5.66 -23.55
CA VAL A 461 8.06 5.13 -22.22
C VAL A 461 8.71 6.23 -21.37
N SER A 462 9.76 6.88 -21.91
CA SER A 462 10.53 7.89 -21.18
C SER A 462 9.72 9.15 -20.93
N SER A 463 8.96 9.63 -21.93
CA SER A 463 8.10 10.81 -21.79
C SER A 463 6.93 10.60 -20.82
N SER A 464 6.57 9.35 -20.52
CA SER A 464 5.53 9.06 -19.52
C SER A 464 6.02 9.23 -18.07
N LEU A 465 7.33 9.15 -17.81
CA LEU A 465 7.89 9.15 -16.46
C LEU A 465 7.58 10.41 -15.63
N PRO A 466 7.58 11.66 -16.17
CA PRO A 466 7.19 12.84 -15.41
C PRO A 466 5.73 12.76 -14.94
N ILE A 467 4.85 12.24 -15.80
CA ILE A 467 3.44 12.04 -15.49
C ILE A 467 3.29 10.92 -14.45
N THR A 468 4.05 9.84 -14.60
CA THR A 468 4.10 8.75 -13.61
C THR A 468 4.54 9.27 -12.24
N ALA A 469 5.61 10.08 -12.18
CA ALA A 469 6.10 10.65 -10.92
C ALA A 469 5.04 11.49 -10.21
N LEU A 470 4.30 12.31 -10.95
CA LEU A 470 3.17 13.06 -10.40
C LEU A 470 2.05 12.13 -9.93
N ALA A 471 1.68 11.12 -10.71
CA ALA A 471 0.63 10.16 -10.35
C ALA A 471 0.93 9.40 -9.05
N TYR A 472 2.19 9.05 -8.78
CA TYR A 472 2.62 8.47 -7.49
C TYR A 472 2.64 9.53 -6.38
N THR A 473 3.12 10.73 -6.67
CA THR A 473 3.12 11.83 -5.70
C THR A 473 1.71 12.12 -5.20
N PHE A 474 0.73 12.26 -6.09
CA PHE A 474 -0.67 12.50 -5.71
C PHE A 474 -1.26 11.38 -4.84
N ASP A 475 -0.86 10.13 -5.05
CA ASP A 475 -1.26 9.04 -4.15
C ASP A 475 -0.75 9.28 -2.73
N GLY A 476 0.55 9.55 -2.59
CA GLY A 476 1.15 9.83 -1.29
C GLY A 476 0.50 11.02 -0.59
N LEU A 477 0.19 12.08 -1.34
CA LEU A 477 -0.55 13.24 -0.83
C LEU A 477 -1.94 12.85 -0.31
N HIS A 478 -2.74 12.13 -1.11
CA HIS A 478 -4.08 11.68 -0.70
C HIS A 478 -4.04 10.74 0.50
N TYR A 479 -3.04 9.87 0.58
CA TYR A 479 -2.88 8.97 1.70
C TYR A 479 -2.46 9.72 2.97
N GLY A 480 -1.63 10.76 2.85
CA GLY A 480 -1.18 11.58 3.97
C GLY A 480 -2.35 12.29 4.67
N ILE A 481 -3.34 12.74 3.91
CA ILE A 481 -4.58 13.34 4.42
C ILE A 481 -5.73 12.34 4.62
N SER A 482 -5.48 11.04 4.43
CA SER A 482 -6.46 9.94 4.58
C SER A 482 -7.70 10.01 3.65
N ASP A 483 -7.57 10.57 2.44
CA ASP A 483 -8.65 10.65 1.44
C ASP A 483 -8.80 9.36 0.60
N PHE A 484 -8.86 8.22 1.30
CA PHE A 484 -8.87 6.88 0.68
C PHE A 484 -10.09 6.62 -0.20
N SER A 485 -11.24 7.22 0.14
CA SER A 485 -12.48 7.03 -0.62
C SER A 485 -12.39 7.66 -2.00
N TYR A 486 -11.84 8.89 -2.08
CA TYR A 486 -11.59 9.54 -3.36
C TYR A 486 -10.53 8.77 -4.17
N ALA A 487 -9.43 8.38 -3.52
CA ALA A 487 -8.35 7.65 -4.17
C ALA A 487 -8.81 6.30 -4.78
N ALA A 488 -9.78 5.62 -4.16
CA ALA A 488 -10.35 4.38 -4.70
C ALA A 488 -11.33 4.63 -5.85
N PHE A 489 -12.31 5.53 -5.66
CA PHE A 489 -13.31 5.80 -6.69
C PHE A 489 -12.70 6.40 -7.97
N SER A 490 -11.79 7.37 -7.80
CA SER A 490 -11.05 7.94 -8.94
C SER A 490 -10.27 6.87 -9.70
N MET A 491 -9.61 5.94 -8.99
CA MET A 491 -8.87 4.86 -9.64
C MET A 491 -9.77 3.92 -10.44
N MET A 492 -10.95 3.58 -9.93
CA MET A 492 -11.92 2.75 -10.65
C MET A 492 -12.34 3.40 -11.98
N VAL A 493 -12.65 4.70 -11.96
CA VAL A 493 -13.02 5.46 -13.17
C VAL A 493 -11.84 5.54 -14.13
N VAL A 494 -10.67 5.94 -13.64
CA VAL A 494 -9.44 6.05 -14.44
C VAL A 494 -9.08 4.71 -15.08
N GLY A 495 -9.12 3.62 -14.32
CA GLY A 495 -8.81 2.29 -14.81
C GLY A 495 -9.82 1.79 -15.85
N ALA A 496 -11.11 2.05 -15.66
CA ALA A 496 -12.14 1.69 -16.65
C ALA A 496 -11.92 2.42 -17.98
N VAL A 497 -11.72 3.74 -17.93
CA VAL A 497 -11.48 4.57 -19.13
C VAL A 497 -10.18 4.16 -19.83
N SER A 498 -9.10 3.96 -19.07
CA SER A 498 -7.80 3.57 -19.63
C SER A 498 -7.82 2.17 -20.21
N SER A 499 -8.55 1.23 -19.59
CA SER A 499 -8.69 -0.13 -20.10
C SER A 499 -9.48 -0.17 -21.40
N ALA A 500 -10.57 0.61 -21.49
CA ALA A 500 -11.31 0.76 -22.74
C ALA A 500 -10.44 1.37 -23.86
N PHE A 501 -9.66 2.40 -23.53
CA PHE A 501 -8.71 3.00 -24.47
C PHE A 501 -7.61 2.02 -24.89
N LEU A 502 -7.05 1.23 -23.98
CA LEU A 502 -6.04 0.21 -24.29
C LEU A 502 -6.55 -0.83 -25.30
N LEU A 503 -7.78 -1.31 -25.13
CA LEU A 503 -8.41 -2.26 -26.05
C LEU A 503 -8.54 -1.68 -27.46
N PHE A 504 -8.89 -0.40 -27.57
CA PHE A 504 -9.04 0.28 -28.86
C PHE A 504 -7.68 0.68 -29.48
N ALA A 505 -6.81 1.34 -28.72
CA ALA A 505 -5.55 1.88 -29.23
C ALA A 505 -4.57 0.77 -29.65
N SER A 506 -4.59 -0.38 -28.96
CA SER A 506 -3.72 -1.52 -29.31
C SER A 506 -4.05 -2.12 -30.68
N SER A 507 -5.32 -2.13 -31.10
CA SER A 507 -5.72 -2.66 -32.41
C SER A 507 -5.36 -1.72 -33.57
N VAL A 508 -5.29 -0.41 -33.32
CA VAL A 508 -4.99 0.60 -34.35
C VAL A 508 -3.49 0.91 -34.44
N MET A 509 -2.82 1.07 -33.30
CA MET A 509 -1.44 1.57 -33.22
C MET A 509 -0.42 0.50 -32.79
N GLY A 510 -0.86 -0.76 -32.61
CA GLY A 510 -0.01 -1.84 -32.13
C GLY A 510 0.61 -1.55 -30.77
N LEU A 511 1.91 -1.81 -30.61
CA LEU A 511 2.59 -1.71 -29.31
C LEU A 511 2.66 -0.26 -28.81
N SER A 512 2.78 0.72 -29.71
CA SER A 512 2.72 2.13 -29.34
C SER A 512 1.35 2.49 -28.74
N GLY A 513 0.27 1.88 -29.22
CA GLY A 513 -1.08 2.03 -28.65
C GLY A 513 -1.17 1.52 -27.21
N VAL A 514 -0.50 0.41 -26.90
CA VAL A 514 -0.41 -0.13 -25.53
C VAL A 514 0.29 0.87 -24.60
N TRP A 515 1.43 1.43 -25.02
CA TRP A 515 2.17 2.40 -24.22
C TRP A 515 1.46 3.75 -24.09
N THR A 516 0.80 4.23 -25.14
CA THR A 516 -0.06 5.42 -25.06
C THR A 516 -1.20 5.20 -24.06
N GLY A 517 -1.77 3.99 -23.99
CA GLY A 517 -2.80 3.67 -22.99
C GLY A 517 -2.28 3.62 -21.56
N LEU A 518 -1.05 3.13 -21.33
CA LEU A 518 -0.40 3.21 -20.02
C LEU A 518 -0.03 4.67 -19.64
N ALA A 519 0.42 5.47 -20.60
CA ALA A 519 0.66 6.89 -20.40
C ALA A 519 -0.65 7.64 -20.08
N LEU A 520 -1.75 7.31 -20.78
CA LEU A 520 -3.08 7.84 -20.48
C LEU A 520 -3.54 7.44 -19.08
N PHE A 521 -3.31 6.19 -18.66
CA PHE A 521 -3.63 5.73 -17.30
C PHE A 521 -2.94 6.58 -16.24
N MET A 522 -1.65 6.85 -16.40
CA MET A 522 -0.91 7.73 -15.48
C MET A 522 -1.34 9.20 -15.61
N GLY A 523 -1.66 9.67 -16.81
CA GLY A 523 -2.14 11.02 -17.08
C GLY A 523 -3.48 11.30 -16.41
N LEU A 524 -4.45 10.41 -16.58
CA LEU A 524 -5.77 10.50 -15.95
C LEU A 524 -5.66 10.41 -14.43
N ARG A 525 -4.76 9.58 -13.91
CA ARG A 525 -4.49 9.49 -12.46
C ARG A 525 -3.90 10.80 -11.91
N THR A 526 -2.98 11.42 -12.64
CA THR A 526 -2.44 12.76 -12.34
C THR A 526 -3.54 13.83 -12.40
N GLY A 527 -4.37 13.80 -13.44
CA GLY A 527 -5.50 14.72 -13.61
C GLY A 527 -6.51 14.62 -12.47
N ALA A 528 -6.86 13.41 -12.02
CA ALA A 528 -7.69 13.20 -10.85
C ALA A 528 -7.08 13.83 -9.58
N GLY A 529 -5.76 13.64 -9.36
CA GLY A 529 -5.06 14.28 -8.26
C GLY A 529 -5.11 15.81 -8.29
N LEU A 530 -4.83 16.40 -9.46
CA LEU A 530 -4.92 17.86 -9.65
C LEU A 530 -6.33 18.40 -9.40
N LEU A 531 -7.35 17.72 -9.92
CA LEU A 531 -8.75 18.09 -9.72
C LEU A 531 -9.15 18.04 -8.24
N ARG A 532 -8.65 17.05 -7.50
CA ARG A 532 -8.96 16.91 -6.06
C ARG A 532 -8.31 17.97 -5.21
N ILE A 533 -7.03 18.28 -5.46
CA ILE A 533 -6.31 19.36 -4.77
C ILE A 533 -6.92 20.73 -5.09
N SER A 534 -7.41 20.91 -6.33
CA SER A 534 -8.05 22.16 -6.77
C SER A 534 -9.50 22.32 -6.29
N SER A 535 -10.09 21.30 -5.66
CA SER A 535 -11.49 21.33 -5.24
C SER A 535 -11.69 22.01 -3.89
N LYS A 536 -12.56 23.03 -3.83
CA LYS A 536 -12.92 23.76 -2.58
C LYS A 536 -13.60 22.86 -1.54
N ASN A 537 -14.33 21.85 -2.01
CA ASN A 537 -15.16 20.97 -1.18
C ASN A 537 -14.38 19.73 -0.68
N GLY A 538 -13.06 19.71 -0.90
CA GLY A 538 -12.19 18.62 -0.50
C GLY A 538 -11.52 18.84 0.86
N PRO A 539 -10.81 17.83 1.37
CA PRO A 539 -9.96 17.94 2.57
C PRO A 539 -8.83 18.98 2.43
N TRP A 540 -8.61 19.49 1.21
CA TRP A 540 -7.60 20.48 0.85
C TRP A 540 -8.07 21.94 0.94
N PHE A 541 -9.14 22.25 1.68
CA PHE A 541 -9.73 23.59 1.76
C PHE A 541 -8.69 24.69 2.09
N PHE A 542 -7.74 24.39 2.98
CA PHE A 542 -6.69 25.30 3.44
C PHE A 542 -5.66 25.68 2.36
N LEU A 543 -5.55 24.94 1.26
CA LEU A 543 -4.66 25.32 0.16
C LEU A 543 -5.15 26.58 -0.57
N GLN A 544 -6.44 26.88 -0.48
CA GLN A 544 -7.10 27.95 -1.24
C GLN A 544 -7.31 29.25 -0.45
N GLU A 545 -7.07 29.24 0.86
CA GLU A 545 -7.02 30.46 1.66
C GLU A 545 -5.76 31.24 1.22
N ARG A 546 -5.98 32.32 0.45
CA ARG A 546 -4.97 33.36 0.25
C ARG A 546 -4.94 34.18 1.53
N HIS A 547 -3.78 34.20 2.20
CA HIS A 547 -3.49 35.19 3.23
C HIS A 547 -3.36 36.58 2.60
#